data_AF-A0A7U7PXB6-F1
#
_entry.id   AF-A0A7U7PXB6-F1
#
_cell.length_a   1.000
_cell.length_b   1.000
_cell.length_c   1.000
_cell.angle_alpha   90.00
_cell.angle_beta   90.00
_cell.angle_gamma   90.00
#
_symmetry.space_group_name_H-M   'P 1'
#
loop_
_entity.id
_entity.type
_entity.pdbx_description
1 polymer ?
#
loop_
_entity_poly.entity_id
_entity_poly.type
_entity_poly.pdbx_seq_one_letter_code
_entity_poly.pdbx_strand_id
1 'polypeptide(L)'
;MEGLNHRRDTEKETTTKDQSILDQDMTKEEGASTTKQEAVHQSVQTKQTADIHNNESIEKQMDEKAYETAKNADLKHEARSLFDNATKSIGRLAGNDESLNLNLKDMFSEVFKPHTKNEADEIFIAGTAKTTPAICDISEEWGKPWLFSRVFIAFTVTFIALWVMAAFFNNTNAIPGLIFIGALTVPLSGLFFFYESNAFKNISIFEVIIMFFIGGVFSLLSTMVLYRFVVFSDQFEKFGSLTFFDAFLVGLVEETGKALIIVYFVNKLKTNKILNGLLIGASIGAGFAVFESAGYILNFALGENVPLLDIVFTRAWTAIGGHLVWSAIVGAAIVIAKEQHGFEFKDILDKRFLIFFLTAVGLHGIWDTSLTILGSDTLKIFILIVVVWILVFILMGAGLKQVNTLQKEFKEQQNKVQE
;
A
#
# COMPACT_ATOMS: atom_id res chain seq x y z
N MET A 1 -27.89 -10.62 -13.16
CA MET A 1 -29.36 -10.61 -13.33
C MET A 1 -29.68 -9.75 -14.54
N GLU A 2 -30.52 -10.27 -15.44
CA GLU A 2 -30.81 -9.75 -16.78
C GLU A 2 -31.76 -8.52 -16.80
N GLY A 3 -31.71 -7.77 -17.92
CA GLY A 3 -32.73 -6.82 -18.39
C GLY A 3 -32.40 -5.35 -18.09
N LEU A 4 -32.47 -4.38 -19.00
CA LEU A 4 -33.41 -4.19 -20.11
C LEU A 4 -32.83 -3.21 -21.15
N ASN A 5 -33.28 -3.37 -22.38
CA ASN A 5 -32.94 -2.60 -23.56
C ASN A 5 -34.24 -1.96 -24.09
N HIS A 6 -34.32 -0.62 -24.30
CA HIS A 6 -35.10 -0.01 -25.39
C HIS A 6 -35.04 1.55 -25.46
N ARG A 7 -34.48 2.05 -26.59
CA ARG A 7 -35.07 2.94 -27.63
C ARG A 7 -35.87 4.21 -27.22
N ARG A 8 -35.45 5.40 -27.70
CA ARG A 8 -36.03 6.14 -28.87
C ARG A 8 -35.37 7.50 -29.16
N ASP A 9 -35.45 7.89 -30.43
CA ASP A 9 -34.82 9.00 -31.16
C ASP A 9 -35.56 10.36 -31.14
N THR A 10 -34.91 11.36 -31.77
CA THR A 10 -35.40 12.62 -32.41
C THR A 10 -35.65 13.83 -31.48
N GLU A 11 -35.18 15.06 -31.74
CA GLU A 11 -35.44 15.93 -32.90
C GLU A 11 -34.37 17.06 -33.13
N LYS A 12 -34.39 17.64 -34.34
CA LYS A 12 -33.57 18.74 -34.89
C LYS A 12 -34.27 20.11 -34.74
N GLU A 13 -33.49 21.21 -34.78
CA GLU A 13 -33.63 22.42 -35.68
C GLU A 13 -32.86 23.62 -35.08
N THR A 14 -31.73 24.07 -35.66
CA THR A 14 -31.52 25.17 -36.65
C THR A 14 -32.10 26.55 -36.33
N THR A 15 -31.24 27.58 -36.24
CA THR A 15 -31.34 28.82 -37.05
C THR A 15 -30.07 29.70 -36.99
N THR A 16 -29.76 30.31 -38.12
CA THR A 16 -28.57 31.09 -38.48
C THR A 16 -28.95 32.57 -38.75
N LYS A 17 -28.02 33.52 -38.53
CA LYS A 17 -27.80 34.84 -39.22
C LYS A 17 -26.91 35.71 -38.30
N ASP A 18 -25.66 36.09 -38.58
CA ASP A 18 -25.02 36.81 -39.70
C ASP A 18 -25.38 38.30 -39.79
N GLN A 19 -24.42 39.21 -39.48
CA GLN A 19 -24.06 40.42 -40.25
C GLN A 19 -23.03 41.34 -39.56
N SER A 20 -22.43 42.21 -40.38
CA SER A 20 -21.06 42.75 -40.41
C SER A 20 -20.94 44.29 -40.30
N ILE A 21 -19.83 44.77 -39.71
CA ILE A 21 -18.87 45.85 -40.14
C ILE A 21 -19.31 47.36 -40.30
N LEU A 22 -18.35 48.25 -39.94
CA LEU A 22 -18.10 49.71 -40.21
C LEU A 22 -18.53 50.69 -39.08
N ASP A 23 -17.79 51.74 -38.67
CA ASP A 23 -16.89 52.67 -39.40
C ASP A 23 -15.93 53.49 -38.48
N GLN A 24 -15.03 54.28 -39.09
CA GLN A 24 -13.87 55.02 -38.55
C GLN A 24 -14.11 56.47 -38.00
N ASP A 25 -13.11 56.98 -37.25
CA ASP A 25 -12.32 58.23 -37.47
C ASP A 25 -12.37 59.48 -36.51
N MET A 26 -11.13 59.95 -36.17
CA MET A 26 -10.58 61.31 -35.84
C MET A 26 -11.30 62.32 -34.87
N THR A 27 -10.68 63.23 -34.08
CA THR A 27 -9.42 64.03 -34.16
C THR A 27 -9.12 64.83 -32.86
N LYS A 28 -7.82 65.03 -32.56
CA LYS A 28 -7.02 66.18 -32.01
C LYS A 28 -7.56 67.22 -30.99
N GLU A 29 -6.70 67.60 -30.02
CA GLU A 29 -6.16 68.98 -29.85
C GLU A 29 -4.90 69.06 -28.93
N GLU A 30 -4.08 70.10 -29.13
CA GLU A 30 -2.66 70.30 -28.74
C GLU A 30 -2.42 71.32 -27.59
N GLY A 31 -1.19 71.29 -27.03
CA GLY A 31 -0.41 72.47 -26.57
C GLY A 31 -0.43 72.80 -25.06
N ALA A 32 0.61 73.27 -24.36
CA ALA A 32 1.98 73.68 -24.69
C ALA A 32 2.78 73.97 -23.38
N SER A 33 4.10 74.19 -23.53
CA SER A 33 5.00 75.01 -22.68
C SER A 33 6.03 74.31 -21.78
N THR A 34 7.24 74.21 -22.33
CA THR A 34 8.55 74.05 -21.67
C THR A 34 9.04 75.36 -21.06
N THR A 35 9.85 75.28 -19.97
CA THR A 35 11.19 75.89 -19.78
C THR A 35 11.46 76.20 -18.30
N LYS A 36 12.09 75.27 -17.58
CA LYS A 36 12.90 75.47 -16.34
C LYS A 36 13.49 74.12 -15.89
N GLN A 37 14.33 73.53 -16.71
CA GLN A 37 15.11 72.35 -16.37
C GLN A 37 16.54 72.64 -16.83
N GLU A 38 17.46 72.82 -15.89
CA GLU A 38 18.86 72.41 -16.06
C GLU A 38 19.76 72.62 -14.82
N ALA A 39 19.32 73.30 -13.75
CA ALA A 39 20.17 73.52 -12.57
C ALA A 39 19.80 72.74 -11.29
N VAL A 40 18.79 71.86 -11.33
CA VAL A 40 18.36 71.06 -10.14
C VAL A 40 18.61 69.55 -10.32
N HIS A 41 19.10 69.12 -11.49
CA HIS A 41 19.12 67.71 -11.87
C HIS A 41 20.32 66.89 -11.35
N GLN A 42 21.27 67.48 -10.62
CA GLN A 42 22.50 66.78 -10.21
C GLN A 42 22.64 66.49 -8.69
N SER A 43 21.78 67.01 -7.83
CA SER A 43 21.86 66.78 -6.37
C SER A 43 20.75 65.88 -5.79
N VAL A 44 19.66 65.66 -6.52
CA VAL A 44 18.56 64.77 -6.10
C VAL A 44 18.78 63.32 -6.56
N GLN A 45 19.48 63.12 -7.68
CA GLN A 45 19.68 61.80 -8.27
C GLN A 45 20.64 60.93 -7.44
N THR A 46 21.63 61.53 -6.76
CA THR A 46 22.66 60.78 -6.00
C THR A 46 22.19 60.28 -4.64
N LYS A 47 21.18 60.91 -4.02
CA LYS A 47 20.62 60.46 -2.72
C LYS A 47 19.56 59.38 -2.88
N GLN A 48 18.76 59.43 -3.94
CA GLN A 48 17.68 58.46 -4.17
C GLN A 48 18.21 57.10 -4.68
N THR A 49 19.31 57.08 -5.44
CA THR A 49 19.96 55.82 -5.86
C THR A 49 20.72 55.11 -4.73
N ALA A 50 21.19 55.82 -3.70
CA ALA A 50 21.90 55.20 -2.58
C ALA A 50 20.97 54.47 -1.60
N ASP A 51 19.77 55.01 -1.35
CA ASP A 51 18.79 54.37 -0.46
C ASP A 51 18.05 53.20 -1.14
N ILE A 52 17.83 53.25 -2.46
CA ILE A 52 17.22 52.14 -3.22
C ILE A 52 18.19 50.95 -3.35
N HIS A 53 19.48 51.20 -3.61
CA HIS A 53 20.48 50.13 -3.71
C HIS A 53 20.69 49.40 -2.37
N ASN A 54 20.59 50.10 -1.24
CA ASN A 54 20.71 49.49 0.09
C ASN A 54 19.47 48.64 0.43
N ASN A 55 18.25 49.10 0.12
CA ASN A 55 17.03 48.33 0.42
C ASN A 55 16.90 47.06 -0.45
N GLU A 56 17.20 47.14 -1.76
CA GLU A 56 17.19 45.95 -2.64
C GLU A 56 18.25 44.93 -2.23
N SER A 57 19.40 45.38 -1.71
CA SER A 57 20.46 44.47 -1.24
C SER A 57 20.11 43.79 0.08
N ILE A 58 19.35 44.45 0.96
CA ILE A 58 18.87 43.88 2.22
C ILE A 58 17.69 42.93 1.97
N GLU A 59 16.74 43.27 1.09
CA GLU A 59 15.66 42.36 0.69
C GLU A 59 16.20 41.13 -0.04
N LYS A 60 17.16 41.26 -0.96
CA LYS A 60 17.82 40.10 -1.58
C LYS A 60 18.59 39.24 -0.58
N GLN A 61 19.28 39.84 0.38
CA GLN A 61 19.98 39.08 1.43
C GLN A 61 19.02 38.43 2.44
N MET A 62 17.84 39.01 2.67
CA MET A 62 16.79 38.42 3.50
C MET A 62 16.05 37.31 2.75
N ASP A 63 15.78 37.47 1.45
CA ASP A 63 15.15 36.46 0.61
C ASP A 63 16.10 35.29 0.27
N GLU A 64 17.38 35.54 0.00
CA GLU A 64 18.37 34.46 -0.19
C GLU A 64 18.60 33.69 1.11
N LYS A 65 18.65 34.36 2.27
CA LYS A 65 18.84 33.71 3.56
C LYS A 65 17.56 33.03 4.07
N ALA A 66 16.37 33.52 3.73
CA ALA A 66 15.10 32.85 3.96
C ALA A 66 14.88 31.66 3.01
N TYR A 67 15.30 31.78 1.74
CA TYR A 67 15.20 30.73 0.72
C TYR A 67 16.19 29.58 0.94
N GLU A 68 17.42 29.87 1.38
CA GLU A 68 18.40 28.84 1.74
C GLU A 68 18.06 28.12 3.07
N THR A 69 17.42 28.82 4.01
CA THR A 69 17.06 28.24 5.31
C THR A 69 15.74 27.43 5.26
N ALA A 70 14.80 27.76 4.38
CA ALA A 70 13.43 27.22 4.45
C ALA A 70 13.14 25.94 3.64
N LYS A 71 13.92 25.56 2.61
CA LYS A 71 13.36 24.60 1.62
C LYS A 71 13.76 23.13 1.74
N ASN A 72 14.94 22.79 2.29
CA ASN A 72 15.43 21.40 2.25
C ASN A 72 15.83 20.78 3.60
N ALA A 73 16.02 21.58 4.65
CA ALA A 73 16.39 21.08 5.97
C ALA A 73 15.17 20.87 6.89
N ASP A 74 14.17 21.74 6.82
CA ASP A 74 13.02 21.75 7.74
C ASP A 74 12.01 20.65 7.42
N LEU A 75 11.54 20.56 6.17
CA LEU A 75 10.62 19.51 5.71
C LEU A 75 11.17 18.09 5.89
N LYS A 76 12.47 17.89 5.66
CA LYS A 76 13.11 16.58 5.84
C LYS A 76 13.24 16.23 7.33
N HIS A 77 13.56 17.22 8.16
CA HIS A 77 13.66 17.03 9.61
C HIS A 77 12.28 16.83 10.25
N GLU A 78 11.27 17.57 9.82
CA GLU A 78 9.88 17.46 10.25
C GLU A 78 9.25 16.15 9.76
N ALA A 79 9.45 15.76 8.49
CA ALA A 79 9.02 14.45 8.00
C ALA A 79 9.71 13.31 8.76
N ARG A 80 11.00 13.45 9.10
CA ARG A 80 11.72 12.48 9.94
C ARG A 80 11.18 12.44 11.37
N SER A 81 10.92 13.59 11.98
CA SER A 81 10.42 13.63 13.35
C SER A 81 8.98 13.11 13.46
N LEU A 82 8.11 13.43 12.49
CA LEU A 82 6.77 12.86 12.38
C LEU A 82 6.83 11.35 12.14
N PHE A 83 7.72 10.91 11.26
CA PHE A 83 7.97 9.48 11.01
C PHE A 83 8.46 8.76 12.28
N ASP A 84 9.44 9.32 12.98
CA ASP A 84 10.00 8.75 14.21
C ASP A 84 8.96 8.70 15.32
N ASN A 85 8.15 9.75 15.47
CA ASN A 85 7.06 9.81 16.44
C ASN A 85 5.94 8.82 16.13
N ALA A 86 5.52 8.72 14.87
CA ALA A 86 4.52 7.75 14.43
C ALA A 86 5.02 6.31 14.65
N THR A 87 6.27 6.05 14.24
CA THR A 87 6.96 4.78 14.43
C THR A 87 7.08 4.40 15.90
N LYS A 88 7.40 5.36 16.79
CA LYS A 88 7.48 5.13 18.23
C LYS A 88 6.10 4.88 18.86
N SER A 89 5.08 5.63 18.46
CA SER A 89 3.71 5.45 18.97
C SER A 89 3.12 4.10 18.56
N ILE A 90 3.27 3.73 17.29
CA ILE A 90 2.80 2.45 16.73
C ILE A 90 3.66 1.31 17.27
N GLY A 91 4.98 1.51 17.36
CA GLY A 91 5.90 0.59 18.00
C GLY A 91 5.44 0.27 19.41
N ARG A 92 5.07 1.28 20.22
CA ARG A 92 4.62 1.06 21.60
C ARG A 92 3.34 0.23 21.67
N LEU A 93 2.41 0.42 20.73
CA LEU A 93 1.22 -0.42 20.62
C LEU A 93 1.55 -1.88 20.27
N ALA A 94 2.63 -2.10 19.52
CA ALA A 94 3.17 -3.42 19.20
C ALA A 94 4.18 -3.95 20.25
N GLY A 95 4.36 -3.26 21.39
CA GLY A 95 5.26 -3.66 22.47
C GLY A 95 6.71 -3.16 22.34
N ASN A 96 6.96 -2.07 21.62
CA ASN A 96 8.29 -1.49 21.38
C ASN A 96 8.38 0.01 21.75
N ASP A 97 9.25 0.36 22.71
CA ASP A 97 9.42 1.75 23.18
C ASP A 97 10.50 2.58 22.45
N GLU A 98 11.26 1.98 21.51
CA GLU A 98 12.36 2.64 20.79
C GLU A 98 11.98 2.98 19.35
N SER A 99 12.55 4.06 18.80
CA SER A 99 12.40 4.38 17.37
C SER A 99 13.06 3.29 16.53
N LEU A 100 12.31 2.73 15.58
CA LEU A 100 12.82 1.71 14.69
C LEU A 100 13.82 2.32 13.70
N ASN A 101 15.08 1.90 13.77
CA ASN A 101 16.03 2.15 12.71
C ASN A 101 15.75 1.17 11.55
N LEU A 102 14.83 1.55 10.66
CA LEU A 102 14.48 0.76 9.48
C LEU A 102 15.64 0.81 8.47
N ASN A 103 16.54 -0.19 8.51
CA ASN A 103 17.57 -0.34 7.49
C ASN A 103 17.05 -1.13 6.28
N LEU A 104 16.07 -0.54 5.56
CA LEU A 104 15.48 -1.16 4.37
C LEU A 104 16.52 -1.45 3.28
N LYS A 105 17.59 -0.67 3.22
CA LYS A 105 18.70 -0.88 2.27
C LYS A 105 19.42 -2.21 2.54
N ASP A 106 19.63 -2.55 3.81
CA ASP A 106 20.24 -3.84 4.17
C ASP A 106 19.27 -5.00 3.93
N MET A 107 17.99 -4.83 4.25
CA MET A 107 16.95 -5.85 4.02
C MET A 107 16.87 -6.28 2.55
N PHE A 108 16.95 -5.33 1.60
CA PHE A 108 16.91 -5.63 0.16
C PHE A 108 18.29 -5.80 -0.49
N SER A 109 19.38 -5.91 0.30
CA SER A 109 20.75 -5.96 -0.22
C SER A 109 21.09 -7.23 -1.02
N GLU A 110 20.37 -8.32 -0.79
CA GLU A 110 20.59 -9.60 -1.47
C GLU A 110 19.78 -9.75 -2.77
N VAL A 111 18.75 -8.92 -3.01
CA VAL A 111 17.83 -9.05 -4.16
C VAL A 111 18.54 -9.16 -5.51
N PHE A 112 19.59 -8.35 -5.72
CA PHE A 112 20.32 -8.29 -6.98
C PHE A 112 21.54 -9.21 -7.05
N LYS A 113 21.83 -9.97 -5.99
CA LYS A 113 22.99 -10.87 -5.95
C LYS A 113 22.66 -12.23 -6.57
N PRO A 114 23.67 -12.94 -7.12
CA PRO A 114 23.48 -14.30 -7.55
C PRO A 114 23.31 -15.21 -6.33
N HIS A 115 22.34 -16.13 -6.41
CA HIS A 115 22.10 -17.15 -5.40
C HIS A 115 22.11 -18.54 -6.03
N THR A 116 22.58 -19.50 -5.27
CA THR A 116 22.66 -20.91 -5.61
C THR A 116 21.31 -21.60 -5.41
N LYS A 117 21.16 -22.77 -6.04
CA LYS A 117 19.98 -23.61 -5.83
C LYS A 117 19.85 -24.06 -4.36
N ASN A 118 20.96 -24.38 -3.70
CA ASN A 118 20.92 -24.85 -2.32
C ASN A 118 20.37 -23.78 -1.36
N GLU A 119 20.73 -22.51 -1.55
CA GLU A 119 20.15 -21.40 -0.78
C GLU A 119 18.64 -21.28 -1.00
N ALA A 120 18.15 -21.50 -2.23
CA ALA A 120 16.71 -21.55 -2.48
C ALA A 120 16.06 -22.75 -1.77
N ASP A 121 16.66 -23.94 -1.89
CA ASP A 121 16.15 -25.16 -1.28
C ASP A 121 16.08 -25.04 0.25
N GLU A 122 17.05 -24.37 0.89
CA GLU A 122 17.06 -24.04 2.33
C GLU A 122 15.86 -23.20 2.75
N ILE A 123 15.45 -22.23 1.93
CA ILE A 123 14.24 -21.44 2.17
C ILE A 123 13.00 -22.34 2.11
N PHE A 124 12.88 -23.21 1.10
CA PHE A 124 11.71 -24.09 0.94
C PHE A 124 11.58 -25.15 2.04
N ILE A 125 12.68 -25.65 2.58
CA ILE A 125 12.66 -26.62 3.66
C ILE A 125 12.52 -25.97 5.04
N ALA A 126 12.49 -24.64 5.16
CA ALA A 126 12.30 -23.96 6.45
C ALA A 126 10.94 -24.33 7.09
N GLY A 127 10.89 -24.32 8.43
CA GLY A 127 9.68 -24.66 9.17
C GLY A 127 9.37 -26.16 9.28
N THR A 128 10.33 -27.04 8.98
CA THR A 128 10.22 -28.48 9.23
C THR A 128 10.84 -28.85 10.58
N ALA A 129 10.59 -30.07 11.05
CA ALA A 129 11.15 -30.58 12.30
C ALA A 129 12.68 -30.53 12.38
N LYS A 130 13.38 -30.54 11.24
CA LYS A 130 14.86 -30.54 11.18
C LYS A 130 15.48 -29.17 10.88
N THR A 131 14.68 -28.20 10.46
CA THR A 131 15.16 -26.92 9.90
C THR A 131 14.63 -25.71 10.65
N THR A 132 13.69 -25.92 11.57
CA THR A 132 13.25 -24.88 12.49
C THR A 132 14.40 -24.58 13.48
N PRO A 133 14.95 -23.35 13.49
CA PRO A 133 16.06 -23.01 14.37
C PRO A 133 15.63 -23.01 15.84
N ALA A 134 16.56 -23.33 16.74
CA ALA A 134 16.37 -23.09 18.17
C ALA A 134 16.36 -21.59 18.44
N ILE A 135 15.74 -21.15 19.55
CA ILE A 135 15.55 -19.73 19.85
C ILE A 135 16.87 -18.93 19.84
N CYS A 136 17.96 -19.53 20.32
CA CYS A 136 19.30 -18.92 20.35
C CYS A 136 19.96 -18.76 18.97
N ASP A 137 19.52 -19.53 17.97
CA ASP A 137 20.10 -19.54 16.62
C ASP A 137 19.29 -18.66 15.65
N ILE A 138 18.22 -18.02 16.14
CA ILE A 138 17.40 -17.10 15.36
C ILE A 138 18.16 -15.79 15.18
N SER A 139 18.27 -15.34 13.93
CA SER A 139 18.87 -14.03 13.61
C SER A 139 18.07 -12.90 14.25
N GLU A 140 18.77 -12.03 14.98
CA GLU A 140 18.24 -10.75 15.46
C GLU A 140 18.19 -9.69 14.34
N GLU A 141 19.00 -9.89 13.29
CA GLU A 141 19.03 -9.02 12.11
C GLU A 141 17.82 -9.26 11.20
N TRP A 142 17.48 -8.23 10.43
CA TRP A 142 16.46 -8.31 9.39
C TRP A 142 16.76 -9.46 8.43
N GLY A 143 15.72 -10.23 8.09
CA GLY A 143 15.80 -11.18 6.98
C GLY A 143 16.22 -10.44 5.71
N LYS A 144 16.98 -11.11 4.83
CA LYS A 144 17.42 -10.55 3.55
C LYS A 144 16.66 -11.25 2.42
N PRO A 145 15.35 -10.99 2.24
CA PRO A 145 14.53 -11.68 1.26
C PRO A 145 15.04 -11.37 -0.16
N TRP A 146 15.14 -12.40 -0.98
CA TRP A 146 15.58 -12.30 -2.37
C TRP A 146 14.80 -13.24 -3.30
N LEU A 147 14.29 -14.37 -2.81
CA LEU A 147 13.56 -15.36 -3.59
C LEU A 147 12.26 -14.79 -4.16
N PHE A 148 11.58 -13.91 -3.42
CA PHE A 148 10.38 -13.20 -3.88
C PHE A 148 10.57 -12.52 -5.24
N SER A 149 11.76 -11.96 -5.48
CA SER A 149 12.09 -11.30 -6.74
C SER A 149 12.26 -12.30 -7.89
N ARG A 150 12.80 -13.49 -7.60
CA ARG A 150 12.96 -14.57 -8.59
C ARG A 150 11.59 -15.18 -8.94
N VAL A 151 10.71 -15.33 -7.95
CA VAL A 151 9.31 -15.72 -8.14
C VAL A 151 8.58 -14.70 -9.02
N PHE A 152 8.74 -13.41 -8.75
CA PHE A 152 8.17 -12.33 -9.56
C PHE A 152 8.64 -12.38 -11.02
N ILE A 153 9.95 -12.55 -11.24
CA ILE A 153 10.52 -12.67 -12.59
C ILE A 153 9.97 -13.90 -13.31
N ALA A 154 9.90 -15.06 -12.62
CA ALA A 154 9.37 -16.28 -13.21
C ALA A 154 7.90 -16.13 -13.66
N PHE A 155 7.06 -15.49 -12.84
CA PHE A 155 5.69 -15.20 -13.21
C PHE A 155 5.59 -14.17 -14.34
N THR A 156 6.42 -13.13 -14.32
CA THR A 156 6.45 -12.11 -15.38
C THR A 156 6.85 -12.72 -16.73
N VAL A 157 7.87 -13.57 -16.76
CA VAL A 157 8.29 -14.28 -17.98
C VAL A 157 7.18 -15.21 -18.47
N THR A 158 6.53 -15.94 -17.55
CA THR A 158 5.40 -16.83 -17.89
C THR A 158 4.23 -16.03 -18.45
N PHE A 159 3.91 -14.87 -17.86
CA PHE A 159 2.87 -13.97 -18.32
C PHE A 159 3.16 -13.45 -19.73
N ILE A 160 4.38 -12.98 -19.99
CA ILE A 160 4.80 -12.51 -21.32
C ILE A 160 4.69 -13.63 -22.35
N ALA A 161 5.13 -14.85 -22.03
CA ALA A 161 5.01 -15.99 -22.94
C ALA A 161 3.54 -16.33 -23.27
N LEU A 162 2.67 -16.35 -22.26
CA LEU A 162 1.22 -16.53 -22.43
C LEU A 162 0.61 -15.40 -23.26
N TRP A 163 1.06 -14.17 -23.04
CA TRP A 163 0.57 -12.99 -23.76
C TRP A 163 0.99 -13.07 -25.22
N VAL A 164 2.22 -13.46 -25.52
CA VAL A 164 2.69 -13.66 -26.88
C VAL A 164 1.85 -14.74 -27.59
N MET A 165 1.56 -15.86 -26.91
CA MET A 165 0.66 -16.89 -27.45
C MET A 165 -0.74 -16.36 -27.74
N ALA A 166 -1.32 -15.56 -26.83
CA ALA A 166 -2.64 -14.98 -27.03
C ALA A 166 -2.66 -13.95 -28.17
N ALA A 167 -1.70 -13.03 -28.19
CA ALA A 167 -1.73 -11.84 -29.04
C ALA A 167 -1.16 -12.07 -30.45
N PHE A 168 -0.04 -12.80 -30.58
CA PHE A 168 0.60 -13.01 -31.88
C PHE A 168 0.12 -14.29 -32.58
N PHE A 169 -0.17 -15.33 -31.79
CA PHE A 169 -0.64 -16.62 -32.33
C PHE A 169 -2.16 -16.79 -32.28
N ASN A 170 -2.90 -15.78 -31.79
CA ASN A 170 -4.36 -15.81 -31.62
C ASN A 170 -4.85 -17.05 -30.85
N ASN A 171 -4.05 -17.56 -29.92
CA ASN A 171 -4.38 -18.76 -29.14
C ASN A 171 -5.23 -18.39 -27.92
N THR A 172 -6.55 -18.51 -28.06
CA THR A 172 -7.50 -18.20 -26.97
C THR A 172 -7.34 -19.09 -25.74
N ASN A 173 -6.74 -20.28 -25.88
CA ASN A 173 -6.43 -21.16 -24.74
C ASN A 173 -5.37 -20.56 -23.79
N ALA A 174 -4.62 -19.53 -24.22
CA ALA A 174 -3.70 -18.82 -23.35
C ALA A 174 -4.38 -17.81 -22.42
N ILE A 175 -5.64 -17.42 -22.68
CA ILE A 175 -6.37 -16.43 -21.89
C ILE A 175 -6.57 -16.87 -20.44
N PRO A 176 -7.07 -18.08 -20.12
CA PRO A 176 -7.18 -18.54 -18.73
C PRO A 176 -5.83 -18.50 -17.99
N GLY A 177 -4.74 -18.83 -18.69
CA GLY A 177 -3.39 -18.71 -18.15
C GLY A 177 -3.00 -17.26 -17.85
N LEU A 178 -3.34 -16.31 -18.70
CA LEU A 178 -3.10 -14.87 -18.47
C LEU A 178 -3.85 -14.35 -17.25
N ILE A 179 -5.12 -14.73 -17.10
CA ILE A 179 -5.95 -14.37 -15.94
C ILE A 179 -5.28 -14.90 -14.67
N PHE A 180 -4.93 -16.18 -14.65
CA PHE A 180 -4.36 -16.85 -13.49
C PHE A 180 -2.98 -16.29 -13.11
N ILE A 181 -2.05 -16.22 -14.06
CA ILE A 181 -0.70 -15.71 -13.80
C ILE A 181 -0.73 -14.21 -13.47
N GLY A 182 -1.56 -13.43 -14.17
CA GLY A 182 -1.75 -12.00 -13.90
C GLY A 182 -2.22 -11.75 -12.46
N ALA A 183 -3.24 -12.48 -12.01
CA ALA A 183 -3.73 -12.41 -10.63
C ALA A 183 -2.69 -12.89 -9.60
N LEU A 184 -1.89 -13.91 -9.92
CA LEU A 184 -0.89 -14.50 -9.01
C LEU A 184 0.38 -13.66 -8.83
N THR A 185 0.82 -12.97 -9.88
CA THR A 185 2.20 -12.46 -10.00
C THR A 185 2.63 -11.64 -8.79
N VAL A 186 1.85 -10.63 -8.40
CA VAL A 186 2.20 -9.76 -7.28
C VAL A 186 1.84 -10.37 -5.91
N PRO A 187 0.62 -10.90 -5.68
CA PRO A 187 0.27 -11.48 -4.38
C PRO A 187 1.17 -12.64 -3.95
N LEU A 188 1.51 -13.56 -4.87
CA LEU A 188 2.33 -14.71 -4.49
C LEU A 188 3.80 -14.31 -4.29
N SER A 189 4.32 -13.37 -5.09
CA SER A 189 5.65 -12.82 -4.84
C SER A 189 5.71 -12.08 -3.50
N GLY A 190 4.72 -11.26 -3.18
CA GLY A 190 4.60 -10.61 -1.87
C GLY A 190 4.53 -11.62 -0.73
N LEU A 191 3.83 -12.74 -0.91
CA LEU A 191 3.78 -13.80 0.09
C LEU A 191 5.17 -14.42 0.35
N PHE A 192 5.96 -14.68 -0.69
CA PHE A 192 7.35 -15.12 -0.52
C PHE A 192 8.19 -14.10 0.25
N PHE A 193 7.98 -12.80 0.01
CA PHE A 193 8.65 -11.77 0.80
C PHE A 193 8.33 -11.89 2.30
N PHE A 194 7.07 -12.07 2.69
CA PHE A 194 6.69 -12.31 4.09
C PHE A 194 7.25 -13.63 4.64
N TYR A 195 7.29 -14.68 3.82
CA TYR A 195 7.83 -15.98 4.19
C TYR A 195 9.32 -15.91 4.52
N GLU A 196 10.10 -15.29 3.64
CA GLU A 196 11.55 -15.08 3.82
C GLU A 196 11.86 -14.12 4.98
N SER A 197 10.99 -13.13 5.21
CA SER A 197 11.14 -12.16 6.30
C SER A 197 10.77 -12.73 7.68
N ASN A 198 10.17 -13.93 7.74
CA ASN A 198 9.84 -14.57 9.01
C ASN A 198 11.09 -15.17 9.66
N ALA A 199 11.77 -14.39 10.51
CA ALA A 199 12.98 -14.79 11.22
C ALA A 199 12.84 -16.11 11.99
N PHE A 200 11.65 -16.40 12.53
CA PHE A 200 11.43 -17.63 13.31
C PHE A 200 11.52 -18.91 12.50
N LYS A 201 11.31 -18.85 11.17
CA LYS A 201 11.40 -20.00 10.25
C LYS A 201 10.72 -21.27 10.78
N ASN A 202 9.56 -21.11 11.44
CA ASN A 202 8.87 -22.18 12.16
C ASN A 202 7.47 -22.50 11.59
N ILE A 203 7.16 -21.98 10.40
CA ILE A 203 5.97 -22.31 9.61
C ILE A 203 6.49 -22.85 8.28
N SER A 204 6.03 -24.03 7.88
CA SER A 204 6.49 -24.64 6.62
C SER A 204 5.83 -23.98 5.40
N ILE A 205 6.50 -24.04 4.24
CA ILE A 205 5.90 -23.57 2.98
C ILE A 205 4.59 -24.32 2.66
N PHE A 206 4.46 -25.58 3.07
CA PHE A 206 3.24 -26.35 2.91
C PHE A 206 2.06 -25.76 3.69
N GLU A 207 2.29 -25.33 4.93
CA GLU A 207 1.27 -24.63 5.72
C GLU A 207 0.92 -23.27 5.11
N VAL A 208 1.92 -22.53 4.60
CA VAL A 208 1.71 -21.27 3.87
C VAL A 208 0.81 -21.48 2.66
N ILE A 209 1.07 -22.52 1.86
CA ILE A 209 0.25 -22.89 0.70
C ILE A 209 -1.18 -23.25 1.14
N ILE A 210 -1.34 -24.02 2.23
CA ILE A 210 -2.67 -24.32 2.78
C ILE A 210 -3.42 -23.04 3.17
N MET A 211 -2.76 -22.12 3.88
CA MET A 211 -3.37 -20.85 4.29
C MET A 211 -3.71 -19.97 3.09
N PHE A 212 -2.86 -19.96 2.06
CA PHE A 212 -3.12 -19.26 0.81
C PHE A 212 -4.36 -19.81 0.09
N PHE A 213 -4.39 -21.11 -0.22
CA PHE A 213 -5.49 -21.70 -1.00
C PHE A 213 -6.76 -21.87 -0.16
N ILE A 214 -6.69 -22.62 0.94
CA ILE A 214 -7.85 -22.93 1.76
C ILE A 214 -8.26 -21.69 2.55
N GLY A 215 -7.31 -21.05 3.23
CA GLY A 215 -7.62 -19.85 4.01
C GLY A 215 -8.16 -18.69 3.15
N GLY A 216 -7.57 -18.45 1.97
CA GLY A 216 -8.04 -17.44 1.02
C GLY A 216 -9.45 -17.69 0.47
N VAL A 217 -9.80 -18.93 0.13
CA VAL A 217 -11.17 -19.26 -0.33
C VAL A 217 -12.17 -19.17 0.83
N PHE A 218 -11.82 -19.69 2.01
CA PHE A 218 -12.72 -19.62 3.17
C PHE A 218 -12.93 -18.19 3.65
N SER A 219 -11.96 -17.28 3.48
CA SER A 219 -12.15 -15.87 3.82
C SER A 219 -13.11 -15.18 2.84
N LEU A 220 -13.04 -15.49 1.54
CA LEU A 220 -14.06 -15.07 0.56
C LEU A 220 -15.45 -15.59 0.93
N LEU A 221 -15.57 -16.87 1.28
CA LEU A 221 -16.85 -17.45 1.73
C LEU A 221 -17.37 -16.74 2.99
N SER A 222 -16.49 -16.45 3.94
CA SER A 222 -16.84 -15.70 5.15
C SER A 222 -17.34 -14.30 4.82
N THR A 223 -16.66 -13.57 3.94
CA THR A 223 -17.07 -12.24 3.46
C THR A 223 -18.46 -12.30 2.79
N MET A 224 -18.70 -13.30 1.93
CA MET A 224 -19.99 -13.49 1.27
C MET A 224 -21.14 -13.73 2.26
N VAL A 225 -20.89 -14.49 3.33
CA VAL A 225 -21.86 -14.68 4.41
C VAL A 225 -22.10 -13.38 5.17
N LEU A 226 -21.04 -12.64 5.51
CA LEU A 226 -21.14 -11.39 6.25
C LEU A 226 -21.89 -10.29 5.47
N TYR A 227 -21.75 -10.22 4.15
CA TYR A 227 -22.53 -9.31 3.32
C TYR A 227 -24.05 -9.55 3.42
N ARG A 228 -24.51 -10.74 3.83
CA ARG A 228 -25.95 -11.00 4.06
C ARG A 228 -26.52 -10.24 5.25
N PHE A 229 -25.67 -9.71 6.13
CA PHE A 229 -26.05 -9.01 7.35
C PHE A 229 -25.81 -7.49 7.27
N VAL A 230 -25.37 -6.99 6.11
CA VAL A 230 -25.10 -5.56 5.89
C VAL A 230 -26.02 -5.05 4.78
N VAL A 231 -26.55 -3.85 4.99
CA VAL A 231 -27.38 -3.15 4.00
C VAL A 231 -26.57 -2.00 3.45
N PHE A 232 -26.40 -1.97 2.13
CA PHE A 232 -25.72 -0.89 1.42
C PHE A 232 -26.71 0.22 1.03
N SER A 233 -26.18 1.38 0.67
CA SER A 233 -27.02 2.50 0.26
C SER A 233 -27.79 2.22 -1.04
N ASP A 234 -28.95 2.87 -1.18
CA ASP A 234 -29.73 2.92 -2.42
C ASP A 234 -28.87 3.34 -3.64
N GLN A 235 -27.83 4.16 -3.44
CA GLN A 235 -26.94 4.61 -4.51
C GLN A 235 -26.08 3.46 -5.04
N PHE A 236 -25.59 2.62 -4.14
CA PHE A 236 -24.87 1.41 -4.51
C PHE A 236 -25.79 0.41 -5.22
N GLU A 237 -26.98 0.16 -4.67
CA GLU A 237 -27.91 -0.82 -5.26
C GLU A 237 -28.45 -0.40 -6.63
N LYS A 238 -28.68 0.91 -6.86
CA LYS A 238 -29.29 1.42 -8.10
C LYS A 238 -28.28 1.81 -9.17
N PHE A 239 -27.09 2.28 -8.77
CA PHE A 239 -26.11 2.87 -9.71
C PHE A 239 -24.73 2.23 -9.62
N GLY A 240 -24.49 1.29 -8.71
CA GLY A 240 -23.17 0.66 -8.52
C GLY A 240 -22.10 1.62 -7.98
N SER A 241 -22.50 2.80 -7.49
CA SER A 241 -21.59 3.82 -6.97
C SER A 241 -21.46 3.69 -5.45
N LEU A 242 -20.23 3.47 -4.97
CA LEU A 242 -19.95 3.38 -3.55
C LEU A 242 -19.93 4.78 -2.91
N THR A 243 -20.80 5.01 -1.93
CA THR A 243 -20.60 6.15 -1.02
C THR A 243 -19.40 5.90 -0.11
N PHE A 244 -18.90 6.95 0.56
CA PHE A 244 -17.82 6.80 1.55
C PHE A 244 -18.18 5.78 2.64
N PHE A 245 -19.45 5.76 3.07
CA PHE A 245 -19.91 4.82 4.08
C PHE A 245 -20.02 3.39 3.53
N ASP A 246 -20.48 3.22 2.28
CA ASP A 246 -20.51 1.90 1.64
C ASP A 246 -19.10 1.34 1.49
N ALA A 247 -18.13 2.15 1.05
CA ALA A 247 -16.74 1.74 0.91
C ALA A 247 -16.12 1.33 2.26
N PHE A 248 -16.39 2.09 3.34
CA PHE A 248 -15.99 1.69 4.68
C PHE A 248 -16.63 0.37 5.12
N LEU A 249 -17.93 0.17 4.83
CA LEU A 249 -18.63 -1.08 5.14
C LEU A 249 -18.08 -2.27 4.35
N VAL A 250 -17.74 -2.09 3.06
CA VAL A 250 -17.05 -3.10 2.25
C VAL A 250 -15.76 -3.50 2.96
N GLY A 251 -14.88 -2.52 3.25
CA GLY A 251 -13.64 -2.77 3.97
C GLY A 251 -13.84 -3.45 5.32
N LEU A 252 -14.85 -3.05 6.09
CA LEU A 252 -15.15 -3.65 7.39
C LEU A 252 -15.55 -5.11 7.27
N VAL A 253 -16.49 -5.42 6.36
CA VAL A 253 -17.00 -6.79 6.15
C VAL A 253 -15.89 -7.70 5.64
N GLU A 254 -15.16 -7.22 4.64
CA GLU A 254 -14.05 -7.91 4.00
C GLU A 254 -12.92 -8.26 4.97
N GLU A 255 -12.44 -7.27 5.73
CA GLU A 255 -11.35 -7.50 6.68
C GLU A 255 -11.82 -8.33 7.88
N THR A 256 -13.10 -8.23 8.29
CA THR A 256 -13.68 -9.14 9.29
C THR A 256 -13.70 -10.58 8.79
N GLY A 257 -14.14 -10.82 7.55
CA GLY A 257 -14.17 -12.15 6.95
C GLY A 257 -12.78 -12.80 6.90
N LYS A 258 -11.75 -12.02 6.55
CA LYS A 258 -10.35 -12.47 6.61
C LYS A 258 -9.87 -12.70 8.04
N ALA A 259 -10.17 -11.79 8.96
CA ALA A 259 -9.79 -11.89 10.38
C ALA A 259 -10.29 -13.18 11.03
N LEU A 260 -11.53 -13.61 10.75
CA LEU A 260 -12.08 -14.86 11.28
C LEU A 260 -11.22 -16.08 10.92
N ILE A 261 -10.78 -16.15 9.66
CA ILE A 261 -9.93 -17.25 9.18
C ILE A 261 -8.51 -17.13 9.73
N ILE A 262 -7.99 -15.90 9.85
CA ILE A 262 -6.67 -15.66 10.46
C ILE A 262 -6.67 -16.11 11.92
N VAL A 263 -7.69 -15.74 12.72
CA VAL A 263 -7.85 -16.19 14.11
C VAL A 263 -7.85 -17.71 14.20
N TYR A 264 -8.57 -18.40 13.30
CA TYR A 264 -8.58 -19.86 13.25
C TYR A 264 -7.15 -20.43 13.08
N PHE A 265 -6.37 -19.93 12.12
CA PHE A 265 -5.01 -20.45 11.89
C PHE A 265 -4.03 -20.05 12.99
N VAL A 266 -4.11 -18.83 13.53
CA VAL A 266 -3.28 -18.39 14.67
C VAL A 266 -3.50 -19.30 15.87
N ASN A 267 -4.77 -19.61 16.21
CA ASN A 267 -5.12 -20.50 17.31
C ASN A 267 -4.74 -21.96 17.03
N LYS A 268 -4.96 -22.45 15.80
CA LYS A 268 -4.59 -23.81 15.39
C LYS A 268 -3.09 -24.05 15.48
N LEU A 269 -2.28 -23.09 15.02
CA LEU A 269 -0.82 -23.15 15.06
C LEU A 269 -0.25 -22.76 16.44
N LYS A 270 -1.10 -22.30 17.37
CA LYS A 270 -0.73 -21.87 18.73
C LYS A 270 0.46 -20.90 18.73
N THR A 271 0.49 -19.99 17.76
CA THR A 271 1.63 -19.08 17.58
C THR A 271 1.42 -17.80 18.38
N ASN A 272 2.47 -17.40 19.11
CA ASN A 272 2.52 -16.16 19.90
C ASN A 272 3.52 -15.15 19.29
N LYS A 273 3.96 -15.41 18.06
CA LYS A 273 5.05 -14.69 17.38
C LYS A 273 4.47 -13.69 16.36
N ILE A 274 4.82 -12.41 16.47
CA ILE A 274 4.26 -11.34 15.63
C ILE A 274 4.56 -11.60 14.14
N LEU A 275 5.79 -12.02 13.81
CA LEU A 275 6.17 -12.35 12.42
C LEU A 275 5.37 -13.52 11.84
N ASN A 276 4.96 -14.48 12.68
CA ASN A 276 4.05 -15.54 12.25
C ASN A 276 2.64 -14.98 12.00
N GLY A 277 2.18 -14.06 12.83
CA GLY A 277 0.91 -13.34 12.59
C GLY A 277 0.90 -12.62 11.24
N LEU A 278 1.98 -11.88 10.94
CA LEU A 278 2.18 -11.24 9.62
C LEU A 278 2.12 -12.26 8.47
N LEU A 279 2.86 -13.37 8.59
CA LEU A 279 2.90 -14.40 7.54
C LEU A 279 1.55 -15.10 7.34
N ILE A 280 0.84 -15.46 8.41
CA ILE A 280 -0.50 -16.08 8.34
C ILE A 280 -1.48 -15.12 7.66
N GLY A 281 -1.48 -13.86 8.09
CA GLY A 281 -2.31 -12.81 7.50
C GLY A 281 -2.00 -12.59 6.03
N ALA A 282 -0.72 -12.43 5.67
CA ALA A 282 -0.26 -12.28 4.30
C ALA A 282 -0.65 -13.48 3.42
N SER A 283 -0.58 -14.71 3.95
CA SER A 283 -0.97 -15.92 3.22
C SER A 283 -2.44 -15.89 2.83
N ILE A 284 -3.32 -15.64 3.80
CA ILE A 284 -4.77 -15.60 3.60
C ILE A 284 -5.18 -14.42 2.71
N GLY A 285 -4.60 -13.24 2.95
CA GLY A 285 -4.87 -12.04 2.15
C GLY A 285 -4.37 -12.16 0.70
N ALA A 286 -3.22 -12.79 0.48
CA ALA A 286 -2.72 -13.09 -0.86
C ALA A 286 -3.66 -14.05 -1.60
N GLY A 287 -4.13 -15.11 -0.92
CA GLY A 287 -5.11 -16.03 -1.48
C GLY A 287 -6.40 -15.32 -1.88
N PHE A 288 -6.95 -14.52 -0.98
CA PHE A 288 -8.13 -13.68 -1.23
C PHE A 288 -7.92 -12.80 -2.48
N ALA A 289 -6.82 -12.05 -2.53
CA ALA A 289 -6.51 -11.14 -3.63
C ALA A 289 -6.42 -11.85 -4.99
N VAL A 290 -5.85 -13.06 -5.02
CA VAL A 290 -5.69 -13.84 -6.26
C VAL A 290 -7.03 -14.30 -6.81
N PHE A 291 -7.86 -14.93 -5.97
CA PHE A 291 -9.15 -15.43 -6.40
C PHE A 291 -10.11 -14.31 -6.79
N GLU A 292 -10.10 -13.21 -6.03
CA GLU A 292 -10.90 -12.04 -6.34
C GLU A 292 -10.44 -11.38 -7.67
N SER A 293 -9.14 -11.15 -7.82
CA SER A 293 -8.59 -10.54 -9.04
C SER A 293 -8.84 -11.39 -10.28
N ALA A 294 -8.71 -12.72 -10.17
CA ALA A 294 -9.02 -13.62 -11.28
C ALA A 294 -10.50 -13.49 -11.71
N GLY A 295 -11.42 -13.36 -10.75
CA GLY A 295 -12.84 -13.11 -11.01
C GLY A 295 -13.09 -11.79 -11.73
N TYR A 296 -12.49 -10.69 -11.25
CA TYR A 296 -12.58 -9.39 -11.92
C TYR A 296 -12.04 -9.46 -13.34
N ILE A 297 -10.81 -9.93 -13.52
CA ILE A 297 -10.19 -10.02 -14.85
C ILE A 297 -11.06 -10.83 -15.81
N LEU A 298 -11.65 -11.95 -15.35
CA LEU A 298 -12.57 -12.75 -16.16
C LEU A 298 -13.85 -12.00 -16.53
N ASN A 299 -14.50 -11.34 -15.57
CA ASN A 299 -15.74 -10.59 -15.82
C ASN A 299 -15.53 -9.48 -16.85
N PHE A 300 -14.42 -8.73 -16.72
CA PHE A 300 -14.05 -7.70 -17.71
C PHE A 300 -13.76 -8.33 -19.07
N ALA A 301 -13.06 -9.46 -19.13
CA ALA A 301 -12.78 -10.16 -20.38
C ALA A 301 -14.04 -10.67 -21.11
N LEU A 302 -15.12 -10.95 -20.37
CA LEU A 302 -16.37 -11.50 -20.92
C LEU A 302 -17.43 -10.44 -21.25
N GLY A 303 -17.45 -9.31 -20.53
CA GLY A 303 -18.61 -8.41 -20.50
C GLY A 303 -18.33 -6.93 -20.77
N GLU A 304 -17.09 -6.47 -20.65
CA GLU A 304 -16.76 -5.05 -20.76
C GLU A 304 -15.75 -4.83 -21.87
N ASN A 305 -15.93 -3.80 -22.71
CA ASN A 305 -15.01 -3.47 -23.81
C ASN A 305 -13.67 -2.90 -23.32
N VAL A 306 -13.15 -3.41 -22.19
CA VAL A 306 -11.87 -3.03 -21.61
C VAL A 306 -10.82 -4.06 -22.04
N PRO A 307 -9.65 -3.63 -22.53
CA PRO A 307 -8.56 -4.55 -22.84
C PRO A 307 -8.16 -5.38 -21.62
N LEU A 308 -8.08 -6.71 -21.79
CA LEU A 308 -7.67 -7.66 -20.74
C LEU A 308 -6.38 -7.23 -20.03
N LEU A 309 -5.43 -6.67 -20.78
CA LEU A 309 -4.15 -6.21 -20.23
C LEU A 309 -4.30 -5.05 -19.25
N ASP A 310 -5.23 -4.12 -19.49
CA ASP A 310 -5.41 -2.93 -18.66
C ASP A 310 -5.93 -3.33 -17.28
N ILE A 311 -6.90 -4.24 -17.23
CA ILE A 311 -7.43 -4.76 -15.97
C ILE A 311 -6.40 -5.63 -15.25
N VAL A 312 -5.66 -6.48 -15.96
CA VAL A 312 -4.58 -7.30 -15.36
C VAL A 312 -3.52 -6.40 -14.75
N PHE A 313 -3.03 -5.39 -15.48
CA PHE A 313 -2.03 -4.45 -14.97
C PHE A 313 -2.55 -3.67 -13.78
N THR A 314 -3.79 -3.17 -13.87
CA THR A 314 -4.45 -2.44 -12.78
C THR A 314 -4.48 -3.30 -11.53
N ARG A 315 -4.99 -4.54 -11.61
CA ARG A 315 -5.08 -5.48 -10.47
C ARG A 315 -3.69 -5.92 -9.96
N ALA A 316 -2.71 -6.09 -10.84
CA ALA A 316 -1.37 -6.49 -10.43
C ALA A 316 -0.64 -5.37 -9.67
N TRP A 317 -0.60 -4.14 -10.19
CA TRP A 317 0.13 -3.06 -9.52
C TRP A 317 -0.55 -2.63 -8.22
N THR A 318 -1.88 -2.60 -8.19
CA THR A 318 -2.66 -2.28 -7.00
C THR A 318 -2.47 -3.30 -5.88
N ALA A 319 -2.28 -4.58 -6.21
CA ALA A 319 -2.06 -5.64 -5.24
C ALA A 319 -0.80 -5.45 -4.37
N ILE A 320 0.12 -4.55 -4.74
CA ILE A 320 1.31 -4.20 -3.94
C ILE A 320 0.91 -3.69 -2.55
N GLY A 321 -0.21 -2.98 -2.41
CA GLY A 321 -0.66 -2.43 -1.11
C GLY A 321 -2.09 -2.81 -0.71
N GLY A 322 -2.68 -3.81 -1.36
CA GLY A 322 -4.06 -4.24 -1.11
C GLY A 322 -4.18 -5.33 -0.03
N HIS A 323 -5.12 -6.26 -0.24
CA HIS A 323 -5.53 -7.28 0.75
C HIS A 323 -4.39 -8.06 1.40
N LEU A 324 -3.32 -8.38 0.66
CA LEU A 324 -2.15 -9.08 1.19
C LEU A 324 -1.57 -8.35 2.40
N VAL A 325 -1.37 -7.04 2.28
CA VAL A 325 -0.70 -6.21 3.28
C VAL A 325 -1.66 -5.87 4.43
N TRP A 326 -2.93 -5.58 4.12
CA TRP A 326 -3.98 -5.35 5.12
C TRP A 326 -4.19 -6.57 6.02
N SER A 327 -4.28 -7.76 5.42
CA SER A 327 -4.43 -9.01 6.17
C SER A 327 -3.18 -9.34 6.99
N ALA A 328 -1.98 -9.03 6.50
CA ALA A 328 -0.76 -9.18 7.29
C ALA A 328 -0.82 -8.34 8.58
N ILE A 329 -1.22 -7.07 8.47
CA ILE A 329 -1.40 -6.18 9.62
C ILE A 329 -2.42 -6.76 10.61
N VAL A 330 -3.56 -7.24 10.11
CA VAL A 330 -4.61 -7.87 10.93
C VAL A 330 -4.07 -9.12 11.64
N GLY A 331 -3.28 -9.95 10.97
CA GLY A 331 -2.68 -11.14 11.58
C GLY A 331 -1.66 -10.82 12.66
N ALA A 332 -0.84 -9.78 12.48
CA ALA A 332 0.03 -9.28 13.54
C ALA A 332 -0.78 -8.76 14.73
N ALA A 333 -1.84 -7.99 14.47
CA ALA A 333 -2.71 -7.41 15.49
C ALA A 333 -3.39 -8.48 16.35
N ILE A 334 -3.86 -9.56 15.72
CA ILE A 334 -4.43 -10.72 16.41
C ILE A 334 -3.41 -11.31 17.38
N VAL A 335 -2.18 -11.57 16.93
CA VAL A 335 -1.13 -12.14 17.77
C VAL A 335 -0.74 -11.20 18.92
N ILE A 336 -0.66 -9.89 18.66
CA ILE A 336 -0.36 -8.87 19.68
C ILE A 336 -1.44 -8.86 20.77
N ALA A 337 -2.72 -8.94 20.40
CA ALA A 337 -3.83 -8.85 21.34
C ALA A 337 -4.01 -10.10 22.19
N LYS A 338 -3.83 -11.30 21.62
CA LYS A 338 -3.97 -12.55 22.38
C LYS A 338 -2.78 -12.88 23.29
N GLU A 339 -1.67 -12.17 23.13
CA GLU A 339 -0.42 -12.39 23.87
C GLU A 339 -0.02 -13.88 23.91
N GLN A 340 -0.02 -14.50 25.11
CA GLN A 340 0.38 -15.89 25.32
C GLN A 340 -0.77 -16.91 25.27
N HIS A 341 -2.02 -16.46 25.32
CA HIS A 341 -3.21 -17.34 25.28
C HIS A 341 -3.76 -17.49 23.86
N GLY A 342 -4.74 -18.37 23.64
CA GLY A 342 -5.49 -18.38 22.37
C GLY A 342 -6.30 -17.09 22.20
N PHE A 343 -6.50 -16.63 20.97
CA PHE A 343 -7.36 -15.48 20.71
C PHE A 343 -8.82 -15.85 21.04
N GLU A 344 -9.43 -15.08 21.92
CA GLU A 344 -10.77 -15.26 22.47
C GLU A 344 -11.66 -14.04 22.16
N PHE A 345 -12.98 -14.15 22.35
CA PHE A 345 -13.92 -13.06 22.09
C PHE A 345 -13.61 -11.76 22.83
N LYS A 346 -13.01 -11.84 24.02
CA LYS A 346 -12.62 -10.65 24.81
C LYS A 346 -11.53 -9.83 24.10
N ASP A 347 -10.69 -10.49 23.31
CA ASP A 347 -9.52 -9.87 22.64
C ASP A 347 -9.96 -9.02 21.45
N ILE A 348 -11.19 -9.19 20.96
CA ILE A 348 -11.80 -8.32 19.94
C ILE A 348 -11.90 -6.87 20.45
N LEU A 349 -12.04 -6.68 21.78
CA LEU A 349 -12.10 -5.37 22.41
C LEU A 349 -10.72 -4.87 22.86
N ASP A 350 -9.64 -5.61 22.60
CA ASP A 350 -8.29 -5.14 22.88
C ASP A 350 -8.00 -3.91 22.02
N LYS A 351 -7.52 -2.84 22.69
CA LYS A 351 -7.27 -1.55 22.04
C LYS A 351 -6.24 -1.65 20.92
N ARG A 352 -5.21 -2.50 21.09
CA ARG A 352 -4.15 -2.70 20.09
C ARG A 352 -4.73 -3.38 18.86
N PHE A 353 -5.53 -4.44 19.06
CA PHE A 353 -6.24 -5.10 17.96
C PHE A 353 -7.12 -4.10 17.19
N LEU A 354 -8.00 -3.38 17.89
CA LEU A 354 -8.93 -2.44 17.28
C LEU A 354 -8.22 -1.35 16.48
N ILE A 355 -7.09 -0.82 16.97
CA ILE A 355 -6.34 0.22 16.24
C ILE A 355 -5.82 -0.34 14.90
N PHE A 356 -5.13 -1.48 14.91
CA PHE A 356 -4.57 -2.04 13.68
C PHE A 356 -5.65 -2.57 12.73
N PHE A 357 -6.69 -3.22 13.27
CA PHE A 357 -7.82 -3.72 12.49
C PHE A 357 -8.58 -2.58 11.83
N LEU A 358 -8.98 -1.54 12.57
CA LEU A 358 -9.68 -0.40 12.01
C LEU A 358 -8.80 0.43 11.06
N THR A 359 -7.48 0.41 11.23
CA THR A 359 -6.56 1.00 10.25
C THR A 359 -6.62 0.24 8.93
N ALA A 360 -6.59 -1.09 8.94
CA ALA A 360 -6.73 -1.90 7.73
C ALA A 360 -8.10 -1.65 7.06
N VAL A 361 -9.18 -1.63 7.83
CA VAL A 361 -10.54 -1.30 7.36
C VAL A 361 -10.60 0.10 6.75
N GLY A 362 -10.01 1.09 7.41
CA GLY A 362 -9.98 2.47 6.91
C GLY A 362 -9.16 2.62 5.63
N LEU A 363 -7.99 1.98 5.54
CA LEU A 363 -7.16 1.98 4.33
C LEU A 363 -7.91 1.33 3.16
N HIS A 364 -8.56 0.19 3.40
CA HIS A 364 -9.40 -0.49 2.41
C HIS A 364 -10.61 0.36 2.00
N GLY A 365 -11.34 0.93 2.95
CA GLY A 365 -12.47 1.80 2.64
C GLY A 365 -12.05 3.00 1.79
N ILE A 366 -10.94 3.68 2.13
CA ILE A 366 -10.41 4.79 1.33
C ILE A 366 -9.97 4.31 -0.06
N TRP A 367 -9.40 3.11 -0.16
CA TRP A 367 -9.01 2.49 -1.41
C TRP A 367 -10.18 2.41 -2.40
N ASP A 368 -11.33 1.94 -1.93
CA ASP A 368 -12.53 1.71 -2.75
C ASP A 368 -13.32 2.98 -3.07
N THR A 369 -13.02 4.10 -2.40
CA THR A 369 -13.67 5.37 -2.74
C THR A 369 -13.21 5.91 -4.08
N SER A 370 -14.08 6.68 -4.75
CA SER A 370 -13.72 7.49 -5.91
C SER A 370 -12.97 8.79 -5.55
N LEU A 371 -12.45 8.92 -4.32
CA LEU A 371 -11.68 10.09 -3.90
C LEU A 371 -10.39 10.20 -4.72
N THR A 372 -10.02 11.44 -5.06
CA THR A 372 -8.76 11.75 -5.75
C THR A 372 -7.92 12.69 -4.90
N ILE A 373 -6.60 12.51 -4.87
CA ILE A 373 -5.67 13.43 -4.22
C ILE A 373 -5.01 14.28 -5.31
N LEU A 374 -5.13 15.61 -5.20
CA LEU A 374 -4.66 16.55 -6.23
C LEU A 374 -5.19 16.21 -7.65
N GLY A 375 -6.43 15.70 -7.73
CA GLY A 375 -7.06 15.28 -8.98
C GLY A 375 -6.57 13.94 -9.55
N SER A 376 -5.72 13.18 -8.83
CA SER A 376 -5.21 11.88 -9.26
C SER A 376 -5.64 10.75 -8.33
N ASP A 377 -6.31 9.74 -8.88
CA ASP A 377 -6.60 8.48 -8.20
C ASP A 377 -5.33 7.65 -7.98
N THR A 378 -4.45 7.57 -8.99
CA THR A 378 -3.16 6.89 -8.88
C THR A 378 -2.30 7.45 -7.74
N LEU A 379 -2.33 8.76 -7.51
CA LEU A 379 -1.61 9.38 -6.39
C LEU A 379 -2.19 8.95 -5.03
N LYS A 380 -3.53 8.85 -4.91
CA LYS A 380 -4.18 8.27 -3.71
C LYS A 380 -3.65 6.86 -3.46
N ILE A 381 -3.73 6.00 -4.48
CA ILE A 381 -3.30 4.60 -4.37
C ILE A 381 -1.83 4.51 -3.97
N PHE A 382 -0.95 5.31 -4.59
CA PHE A 382 0.46 5.35 -4.24
C PHE A 382 0.71 5.77 -2.78
N ILE A 383 0.01 6.80 -2.29
CA ILE A 383 0.12 7.25 -0.89
C ILE A 383 -0.34 6.14 0.06
N LEU A 384 -1.47 5.48 -0.24
CA LEU A 384 -1.98 4.37 0.58
C LEU A 384 -0.98 3.20 0.62
N ILE A 385 -0.36 2.86 -0.51
CA ILE A 385 0.71 1.84 -0.59
C ILE A 385 1.87 2.22 0.34
N VAL A 386 2.36 3.47 0.28
CA VAL A 386 3.46 3.91 1.15
C VAL A 386 3.08 3.81 2.62
N VAL A 387 1.88 4.29 3.00
CA VAL A 387 1.39 4.26 4.38
C VAL A 387 1.27 2.83 4.90
N VAL A 388 0.66 1.92 4.14
CA VAL A 388 0.46 0.54 4.60
C VAL A 388 1.78 -0.21 4.75
N TRP A 389 2.77 0.03 3.87
CA TRP A 389 4.08 -0.59 3.99
C TRP A 389 4.91 -0.07 5.15
N ILE A 390 4.79 1.22 5.49
CA ILE A 390 5.39 1.76 6.72
C ILE A 390 4.84 1.00 7.94
N LEU A 391 3.52 0.77 8.02
CA LEU A 391 2.92 -0.01 9.11
C LEU A 391 3.46 -1.44 9.16
N VAL A 392 3.61 -2.10 8.01
CA VAL A 392 4.19 -3.44 7.94
C VAL A 392 5.63 -3.47 8.43
N PHE A 393 6.47 -2.54 7.99
CA PHE A 393 7.86 -2.51 8.46
C PHE A 393 7.95 -2.22 9.97
N ILE A 394 7.05 -1.41 10.52
CA ILE A 394 6.97 -1.20 11.97
C ILE A 394 6.64 -2.51 12.70
N LEU A 395 5.65 -3.26 12.22
CA LEU A 395 5.24 -4.55 12.80
C LEU A 395 6.31 -5.63 12.62
N MET A 396 7.00 -5.66 11.47
CA MET A 396 8.14 -6.57 11.26
C MET A 396 9.26 -6.29 12.26
N GLY A 397 9.59 -5.01 12.47
CA GLY A 397 10.60 -4.63 13.44
C GLY A 397 10.19 -4.92 14.88
N ALA A 398 8.91 -4.78 15.23
CA ALA A 398 8.38 -5.25 16.53
C ALA A 398 8.55 -6.77 16.68
N GLY A 399 8.31 -7.54 15.62
CA GLY A 399 8.53 -8.98 15.58
C GLY A 399 10.00 -9.40 15.71
N LEU A 400 10.94 -8.64 15.13
CA LEU A 400 12.38 -8.88 15.34
C LEU A 400 12.79 -8.56 16.78
N LYS A 401 12.30 -7.47 17.37
CA LYS A 401 12.55 -7.17 18.78
C LYS A 401 12.00 -8.27 19.71
N GLN A 402 10.87 -8.88 19.34
CA GLN A 402 10.32 -10.04 20.05
C GLN A 402 11.30 -11.22 20.07
N VAL A 403 12.06 -11.47 19.00
CA VAL A 403 13.13 -12.49 18.97
C VAL A 403 14.14 -12.22 20.07
N ASN A 404 14.64 -10.99 20.17
CA ASN A 404 15.66 -10.59 21.14
C ASN A 404 15.16 -10.77 22.58
N THR A 405 13.89 -10.42 22.84
CA THR A 405 13.26 -10.62 24.16
C THR A 405 13.18 -12.10 24.52
N LEU A 406 12.67 -12.94 23.60
CA LEU A 406 12.55 -14.38 23.82
C LEU A 406 13.92 -15.07 24.03
N GLN A 407 14.96 -14.60 23.34
CA GLN A 407 16.33 -15.09 23.54
C GLN A 407 16.87 -14.72 24.92
N LYS A 408 16.61 -13.51 25.41
CA LYS A 408 17.01 -13.08 26.76
C LYS A 408 16.30 -13.90 27.83
N GLU A 409 14.99 -14.03 27.73
CA GLU A 409 14.18 -14.85 28.65
C GLU A 409 14.67 -16.30 28.69
N PHE A 410 15.00 -16.88 27.52
CA PHE A 410 15.54 -18.23 27.45
C PHE A 410 16.90 -18.36 28.16
N LYS A 411 17.82 -17.41 27.94
CA LYS A 411 19.14 -17.39 28.61
C LYS A 411 18.99 -17.25 30.13
N GLU A 412 18.09 -16.38 30.60
CA GLU A 412 17.81 -16.20 32.03
C GLU A 412 17.23 -17.46 32.67
N GLN A 413 16.33 -18.16 31.98
CA GLN A 413 15.79 -19.43 32.45
C GLN A 413 16.85 -20.53 32.52
N GLN A 414 17.75 -20.61 31.53
CA GLN A 414 18.86 -21.57 31.59
C GLN A 414 19.80 -21.31 32.76
N ASN A 415 20.13 -20.05 33.04
CA ASN A 415 20.98 -19.70 34.19
C ASN A 415 20.33 -20.10 35.52
N LYS A 416 19.02 -19.90 35.67
CA LYS A 416 18.27 -20.30 36.88
C LYS A 416 18.15 -21.82 37.09
N VAL A 417 18.35 -22.62 36.05
CA VAL A 417 18.33 -24.10 36.15
C VAL A 417 19.72 -24.65 36.46
N GLN A 418 20.78 -23.87 36.18
CA GLN A 418 22.17 -24.24 36.47
C GLN A 418 22.63 -23.84 37.88
N GLU A 419 21.99 -22.84 38.48
CA GLU A 419 22.06 -22.52 39.92
C GLU A 419 21.22 -23.48 40.77
#